data_AF-F3GHK0-F1
#
_entry.id   AF-F3GHK0-F1
#
_cell.length_a   1.000
_cell.length_b   1.000
_cell.length_c   1.000
_cell.angle_alpha   90.00
_cell.angle_beta   90.00
_cell.angle_gamma   90.00
#
_symmetry.space_group_name_H-M   'P 1'
#
loop_
_entity.id
_entity.type
_entity.pdbx_description
1 polymer ?
#
loop_
_entity_poly.entity_id
_entity_poly.type
_entity_poly.pdbx_seq_one_letter_code
_entity_poly.pdbx_strand_id
1 'polypeptide(L)'
;AARLYRSGDLVRQRADGNLEFLGRNDDQVKIHGLRIEPGDIQACLISHPGIEQAVVLVRDEQPGGQRLVAYYTGTQLSVETLREVLRAQLPDYMVPALFVHLEAMPLSPNGKLDRKALPAPGQDALLTRPYEAPQGETEALLARLWSELLGVEQVGRHDNFFELGGHSLLAVSLTARLRQEGIEADVRALFEQPTLAGYAAITENMEITL
;
A
#
# COMPACT_ATOMS: atom_id res chain seq x y z
N ALA A 1 -42.62 -9.94 1.40
CA ALA A 1 -41.62 -9.53 0.40
C ALA A 1 -40.24 -9.98 0.89
N ALA A 2 -39.44 -10.63 0.05
CA ALA A 2 -38.06 -10.97 0.40
C ALA A 2 -37.14 -9.76 0.21
N ARG A 3 -36.11 -9.62 1.05
CA ARG A 3 -35.06 -8.60 0.91
C ARG A 3 -33.99 -9.13 -0.04
N LEU A 4 -33.57 -8.32 -1.00
CA LEU A 4 -32.45 -8.61 -1.90
C LEU A 4 -31.26 -7.71 -1.54
N TYR A 5 -30.05 -8.24 -1.61
CA TYR A 5 -28.80 -7.51 -1.38
C TYR A 5 -28.16 -7.12 -2.71
N ARG A 6 -27.80 -5.84 -2.88
CA ARG A 6 -27.10 -5.36 -4.08
C ARG A 6 -25.59 -5.55 -3.87
N SER A 7 -25.00 -6.58 -4.49
CA SER A 7 -23.57 -6.91 -4.31
C SER A 7 -22.60 -5.93 -4.97
N GLY A 8 -23.05 -5.22 -6.01
CA GLY A 8 -22.20 -4.39 -6.86
C GLY A 8 -21.37 -5.18 -7.88
N ASP A 9 -21.43 -6.51 -7.87
CA ASP A 9 -20.73 -7.35 -8.85
C ASP A 9 -21.44 -7.30 -10.22
N LEU A 10 -20.67 -7.12 -11.28
CA LEU A 10 -21.12 -7.26 -12.65
C LEU A 10 -20.99 -8.73 -13.05
N VAL A 11 -22.11 -9.35 -13.43
CA VAL A 11 -22.14 -10.75 -13.85
C VAL A 11 -22.86 -10.89 -15.19
N ARG A 12 -22.42 -11.86 -15.99
CA ARG A 12 -23.14 -12.33 -17.19
C ARG A 12 -23.63 -13.74 -16.95
N GLN A 13 -24.93 -13.96 -17.16
CA GLN A 13 -25.46 -15.32 -17.20
C GLN A 13 -25.11 -15.97 -18.54
N ARG A 14 -24.53 -17.17 -18.49
CA ARG A 14 -24.19 -17.99 -19.65
C ARG A 14 -25.37 -18.86 -20.06
N ALA A 15 -25.32 -19.42 -21.27
CA ALA A 15 -26.40 -20.24 -21.83
C ALA A 15 -26.67 -21.55 -21.04
N ASP A 16 -25.69 -22.01 -20.26
CA ASP A 16 -25.79 -23.17 -19.36
C ASP A 16 -26.39 -22.82 -17.98
N GLY A 17 -26.76 -21.54 -17.76
CA GLY A 17 -27.34 -21.05 -16.51
C GLY A 17 -26.31 -20.59 -15.48
N ASN A 18 -25.00 -20.78 -15.71
CA ASN A 18 -23.94 -20.33 -14.81
C ASN A 18 -23.73 -18.81 -14.88
N LEU A 19 -23.25 -18.22 -13.78
CA LEU A 19 -22.88 -16.81 -13.72
C LEU A 19 -21.37 -16.64 -13.92
N GLU A 20 -21.00 -15.84 -14.90
CA GLU A 20 -19.62 -15.42 -15.18
C GLU A 20 -19.38 -14.05 -14.55
N PHE A 21 -18.37 -13.96 -13.69
CA PHE A 21 -17.97 -12.70 -13.05
C PHE A 21 -17.21 -11.82 -14.04
N LEU A 22 -17.69 -10.59 -14.25
CA LEU A 22 -17.13 -9.62 -15.20
C LEU A 22 -16.42 -8.44 -14.52
N GLY A 23 -16.51 -8.32 -13.20
CA GLY A 23 -15.91 -7.23 -12.43
C GLY A 23 -16.91 -6.62 -11.45
N ARG A 24 -16.64 -5.39 -11.02
CA ARG A 24 -17.56 -4.62 -10.17
C ARG A 24 -18.12 -3.42 -10.92
N ASN A 25 -19.32 -3.00 -10.54
CA ASN A 25 -19.98 -1.79 -11.00
C ASN A 25 -19.64 -0.57 -10.11
N ASP A 26 -18.76 -0.77 -9.13
CA ASP A 26 -18.14 0.27 -8.32
C ASP A 26 -16.61 0.21 -8.45
N ASP A 27 -15.93 1.24 -7.96
CA ASP A 27 -14.47 1.36 -8.05
C ASP A 27 -13.73 0.58 -6.94
N GLN A 28 -14.41 -0.34 -6.24
CA GLN A 28 -13.81 -1.13 -5.17
C GLN A 28 -12.76 -2.10 -5.73
N VAL A 29 -11.62 -2.19 -5.04
CA VAL A 29 -10.50 -3.07 -5.41
C VAL A 29 -10.16 -4.07 -4.31
N LYS A 30 -9.54 -5.19 -4.71
CA LYS A 30 -8.90 -6.13 -3.78
C LYS A 30 -7.40 -6.10 -4.02
N ILE A 31 -6.64 -5.81 -2.98
CA ILE A 31 -5.18 -5.81 -3.02
C ILE A 31 -4.70 -6.72 -1.90
N HIS A 32 -3.90 -7.74 -2.21
CA HIS A 32 -3.34 -8.66 -1.22
C HIS A 32 -4.37 -9.29 -0.26
N GLY A 33 -5.58 -9.56 -0.76
CA GLY A 33 -6.70 -10.12 0.01
C GLY A 33 -7.52 -9.10 0.81
N LEU A 34 -7.09 -7.83 0.85
CA LEU A 34 -7.77 -6.74 1.54
C LEU A 34 -8.73 -6.03 0.61
N ARG A 35 -9.94 -5.77 1.12
CA ARG A 35 -10.95 -4.93 0.45
C ARG A 35 -10.59 -3.47 0.68
N ILE A 36 -10.38 -2.74 -0.40
CA ILE A 36 -10.06 -1.31 -0.36
C ILE A 36 -11.11 -0.56 -1.17
N GLU A 37 -11.56 0.54 -0.61
CA GLU A 37 -12.49 1.49 -1.21
C GLU A 37 -11.70 2.75 -1.58
N PRO A 38 -11.24 2.92 -2.84
CA PRO A 38 -10.44 4.08 -3.23
C PRO A 38 -11.15 5.42 -2.98
N GLY A 39 -12.49 5.42 -3.00
CA GLY A 39 -13.31 6.58 -2.69
C GLY A 39 -13.08 7.13 -1.27
N ASP A 40 -12.86 6.26 -0.28
CA ASP A 40 -12.61 6.68 1.11
C ASP A 40 -11.25 7.38 1.24
N ILE A 41 -10.24 6.84 0.54
CA ILE A 41 -8.89 7.43 0.48
C ILE A 41 -8.95 8.81 -0.20
N GLN A 42 -9.66 8.89 -1.33
CA GLN A 42 -9.85 10.15 -2.05
C GLN A 42 -10.57 11.20 -1.20
N ALA A 43 -11.65 10.82 -0.50
CA ALA A 43 -12.40 11.72 0.37
C ALA A 43 -11.54 12.23 1.54
N CYS A 44 -10.73 11.35 2.12
CA CYS A 44 -9.79 11.73 3.18
C CYS A 44 -8.73 12.72 2.67
N LEU A 45 -8.15 12.49 1.49
CA LEU A 45 -7.22 13.45 0.88
C LEU A 45 -7.88 14.82 0.62
N ILE A 46 -9.07 14.82 -0.01
CA ILE A 46 -9.81 16.06 -0.31
C ILE A 46 -10.21 16.84 0.94
N SER A 47 -10.23 16.21 2.12
CA SER A 47 -10.47 16.92 3.39
C SER A 47 -9.35 17.88 3.77
N HIS A 48 -8.14 17.71 3.20
CA HIS A 48 -7.03 18.63 3.40
C HIS A 48 -7.20 19.87 2.52
N PRO A 49 -7.15 21.10 3.07
CA PRO A 49 -7.50 22.34 2.34
C PRO A 49 -6.58 22.66 1.16
N GLY A 50 -5.38 22.06 1.12
CA GLY A 50 -4.45 22.19 0.00
C GLY A 50 -4.75 21.29 -1.22
N ILE A 51 -5.69 20.35 -1.11
CA ILE A 51 -6.01 19.37 -2.18
C ILE A 51 -7.34 19.73 -2.83
N GLU A 52 -7.33 19.87 -4.16
CA GLU A 52 -8.53 20.21 -4.93
C GLU A 52 -9.22 18.97 -5.52
N GLN A 53 -8.43 18.05 -6.06
CA GLN A 53 -8.89 16.79 -6.62
C GLN A 53 -7.95 15.66 -6.19
N ALA A 54 -8.51 14.48 -5.95
CA ALA A 54 -7.74 13.28 -5.68
C ALA A 54 -8.34 12.08 -6.42
N VAL A 55 -7.47 11.24 -6.97
CA VAL A 55 -7.82 9.98 -7.64
C VAL A 55 -6.89 8.90 -7.10
N VAL A 56 -7.45 7.79 -6.65
CA VAL A 56 -6.68 6.65 -6.16
C VAL A 56 -6.94 5.45 -7.04
N LEU A 57 -5.87 4.76 -7.42
CA LEU A 57 -5.93 3.58 -8.27
C LEU A 57 -4.88 2.56 -7.87
N VAL A 58 -5.09 1.33 -8.30
CA VAL A 58 -4.13 0.24 -8.14
C VAL A 58 -3.28 0.18 -9.39
N ARG A 59 -1.95 0.23 -9.22
CA ARG A 59 -0.99 -0.08 -10.28
C ARG A 59 -0.19 -1.29 -9.92
N ASP A 60 0.07 -2.11 -10.94
CA ASP A 60 1.11 -3.12 -10.89
C ASP A 60 2.42 -2.45 -11.28
N GLU A 61 3.26 -2.18 -10.29
CA GLU A 61 4.54 -1.53 -10.48
C GLU A 61 5.64 -2.53 -10.10
N GLN A 62 6.54 -2.80 -11.03
CA GLN A 62 7.61 -3.78 -10.85
C GLN A 62 8.93 -3.04 -10.57
N PRO A 63 9.72 -3.43 -9.55
CA PRO A 63 9.43 -4.45 -8.53
C PRO A 63 8.43 -3.94 -7.47
N GLY A 64 7.66 -4.87 -6.88
CA GLY A 64 6.73 -4.58 -5.77
C GLY A 64 5.27 -4.93 -6.02
N GLY A 65 4.88 -5.27 -7.26
CA GLY A 65 3.54 -5.75 -7.59
C GLY A 65 2.45 -4.69 -7.44
N GLN A 66 1.24 -5.15 -7.10
CA GLN A 66 0.07 -4.26 -6.97
C GLN A 66 0.18 -3.36 -5.74
N ARG A 67 0.16 -2.04 -5.96
CA ARG A 67 0.14 -1.01 -4.92
C ARG A 67 -0.84 0.12 -5.24
N LEU A 68 -1.29 0.79 -4.18
CA LEU A 68 -2.10 2.00 -4.26
C LEU A 68 -1.24 3.20 -4.66
N VAL A 69 -1.72 3.94 -5.65
CA VAL A 69 -1.14 5.22 -6.10
C VAL A 69 -2.22 6.29 -6.00
N ALA A 70 -1.90 7.38 -5.31
CA ALA A 70 -2.74 8.57 -5.23
C ALA A 70 -2.23 9.64 -6.18
N TYR A 71 -3.10 10.16 -7.03
CA TYR A 71 -2.88 11.35 -7.84
C TYR A 71 -3.66 12.48 -7.23
N TYR A 72 -3.08 13.67 -7.17
CA TYR A 72 -3.76 14.83 -6.61
C TYR A 72 -3.37 16.13 -7.31
N THR A 73 -4.29 17.10 -7.27
CA THR A 73 -4.06 18.49 -7.73
C THR A 73 -4.23 19.46 -6.57
N GLY A 74 -3.81 20.71 -6.78
CA GLY A 74 -3.83 21.78 -5.78
C GLY A 74 -2.41 22.17 -5.36
N THR A 75 -2.24 22.53 -4.10
CA THR A 75 -0.92 22.85 -3.54
C THR A 75 -0.05 21.61 -3.49
N GLN A 76 1.18 21.69 -3.96
CA GLN A 76 2.14 20.59 -3.84
C GLN A 76 2.52 20.42 -2.36
N LEU A 77 2.26 19.23 -1.82
CA LEU A 77 2.49 18.87 -0.41
C LEU A 77 3.57 17.79 -0.33
N SER A 78 4.23 17.72 0.83
CA SER A 78 5.16 16.62 1.12
C SER A 78 4.39 15.29 1.21
N VAL A 79 5.05 14.19 0.85
CA VAL A 79 4.47 12.85 0.95
C VAL A 79 4.17 12.51 2.41
N GLU A 80 5.02 12.95 3.33
CA GLU A 80 4.84 12.85 4.78
C GLU A 80 3.49 13.43 5.23
N THR A 81 3.20 14.68 4.84
CA THR A 81 1.95 15.37 5.19
C THR A 81 0.73 14.62 4.67
N LEU A 82 0.77 14.14 3.42
CA LEU A 82 -0.33 13.38 2.83
C LEU A 82 -0.59 12.06 3.59
N ARG A 83 0.47 11.38 4.01
CA ARG A 83 0.37 10.14 4.80
C ARG A 83 -0.18 10.40 6.19
N GLU A 84 0.22 11.48 6.85
CA GLU A 84 -0.31 11.86 8.17
C GLU A 84 -1.81 12.13 8.12
N VAL A 85 -2.29 12.85 7.10
CA VAL A 85 -3.72 13.09 6.87
C VAL A 85 -4.49 11.78 6.77
N LEU A 86 -3.96 10.83 5.99
CA LEU A 86 -4.61 9.53 5.77
C LEU A 86 -4.59 8.65 7.02
N ARG A 87 -3.44 8.53 7.70
CA ARG A 87 -3.28 7.69 8.91
C ARG A 87 -4.13 8.16 10.08
N ALA A 88 -4.48 9.43 10.13
CA ALA A 88 -5.37 9.96 11.15
C ALA A 88 -6.81 9.37 11.05
N GLN A 89 -7.20 8.84 9.89
CA GLN A 89 -8.57 8.44 9.60
C GLN A 89 -8.71 7.03 9.02
N LEU A 90 -7.64 6.49 8.43
CA LEU A 90 -7.65 5.23 7.71
C LEU A 90 -6.61 4.26 8.30
N PRO A 91 -6.87 2.95 8.22
CA PRO A 91 -5.87 1.95 8.57
C PRO A 91 -4.69 1.98 7.58
N ASP A 92 -3.50 1.61 8.04
CA ASP A 92 -2.25 1.72 7.28
C ASP A 92 -2.30 1.03 5.90
N TYR A 93 -3.01 -0.09 5.77
CA TYR A 93 -3.13 -0.81 4.50
C TYR A 93 -3.93 -0.07 3.42
N MET A 94 -4.70 0.97 3.78
CA MET A 94 -5.39 1.85 2.83
C MET A 94 -4.56 3.08 2.47
N VAL A 95 -3.42 3.31 3.12
CA VAL A 95 -2.55 4.45 2.83
C VAL A 95 -1.76 4.15 1.56
N PRO A 96 -1.88 4.97 0.48
CA PRO A 96 -1.13 4.79 -0.75
C PRO A 96 0.38 4.75 -0.53
N ALA A 97 1.08 3.92 -1.32
CA ALA A 97 2.54 3.86 -1.29
C ALA A 97 3.16 5.04 -2.04
N LEU A 98 2.45 5.55 -3.05
CA LEU A 98 2.95 6.58 -3.98
C LEU A 98 1.96 7.73 -4.09
N PHE A 99 2.48 8.96 -4.13
CA PHE A 99 1.69 10.18 -4.28
C PHE A 99 2.23 11.02 -5.42
N VAL A 100 1.42 11.25 -6.46
CA VAL A 100 1.80 11.99 -7.66
C VAL A 100 1.03 13.30 -7.69
N HIS A 101 1.75 14.42 -7.59
CA HIS A 101 1.17 15.75 -7.81
C HIS A 101 1.01 16.01 -9.30
N LEU A 102 -0.12 16.59 -9.69
CA LEU A 102 -0.41 17.01 -11.05
C LEU A 102 -0.86 18.47 -11.04
N GLU A 103 -0.49 19.22 -12.07
CA GLU A 103 -1.04 20.55 -12.30
C GLU A 103 -2.54 20.49 -12.63
N ALA A 104 -2.97 19.43 -13.35
CA ALA A 104 -4.37 19.18 -13.68
C ALA A 104 -4.63 17.68 -13.89
N MET A 105 -5.84 17.23 -13.58
CA MET A 105 -6.27 15.86 -13.89
C MET A 105 -6.44 15.68 -15.41
N PRO A 106 -5.93 14.60 -16.00
CA PRO A 106 -6.17 14.32 -17.41
C PRO A 106 -7.65 13.99 -17.64
N LEU A 107 -8.29 14.71 -18.57
CA LEU A 107 -9.69 14.51 -18.92
C LEU A 107 -9.81 13.99 -20.36
N SER A 108 -10.74 13.06 -20.55
CA SER A 108 -11.24 12.65 -21.87
C SER A 108 -11.97 13.82 -22.56
N PRO A 109 -12.22 13.75 -23.88
CA PRO A 109 -12.98 14.77 -24.61
C PRO A 109 -14.38 15.07 -24.04
N ASN A 110 -14.96 14.14 -23.28
CA ASN A 110 -16.26 14.30 -22.62
C ASN A 110 -16.16 14.91 -21.21
N GLY A 111 -14.99 15.42 -20.81
CA GLY A 111 -14.75 16.02 -19.49
C GLY A 111 -14.68 15.04 -18.32
N LYS A 112 -14.69 13.72 -18.59
CA LYS A 112 -14.49 12.68 -17.56
C LYS A 112 -13.01 12.39 -17.38
N LEU A 113 -12.59 12.02 -16.18
CA LEU A 113 -11.23 11.57 -15.89
C LEU A 113 -10.78 10.48 -16.87
N ASP A 114 -9.63 10.69 -17.52
CA ASP A 114 -8.96 9.69 -18.33
C ASP A 114 -7.89 8.99 -17.50
N ARG A 115 -8.29 7.88 -16.87
CA ARG A 115 -7.41 7.07 -16.02
C ARG A 115 -6.21 6.49 -16.78
N LYS A 116 -6.31 6.30 -18.10
CA LYS A 116 -5.21 5.75 -18.92
C LYS A 116 -4.14 6.80 -19.21
N ALA A 117 -4.50 8.07 -19.17
CA ALA A 117 -3.59 9.19 -19.37
C ALA A 117 -2.87 9.62 -18.08
N LEU A 118 -3.17 9.01 -16.92
CA LEU A 118 -2.45 9.27 -15.69
C LEU A 118 -0.99 8.79 -15.82
N PRO A 119 0.00 9.63 -15.50
CA PRO A 119 1.41 9.30 -15.66
C PRO A 119 1.83 8.18 -14.71
N ALA A 120 2.88 7.44 -15.09
CA ALA A 120 3.55 6.54 -14.16
C ALA A 120 4.22 7.36 -13.03
N PRO A 121 4.20 6.89 -11.77
CA PRO A 121 4.86 7.57 -10.67
C PRO A 121 6.38 7.70 -10.90
N GLY A 122 6.92 8.90 -10.67
CA GLY A 122 8.37 9.13 -10.64
C GLY A 122 8.98 8.83 -9.27
N GLN A 123 10.29 9.06 -9.14
CA GLN A 123 10.99 8.92 -7.86
C GLN A 123 10.50 9.92 -6.80
N ASP A 124 10.01 11.07 -7.23
CA ASP A 124 9.42 12.11 -6.40
C ASP A 124 8.09 11.69 -5.75
N ALA A 125 7.44 10.64 -6.28
CA ALA A 125 6.23 10.10 -5.70
C ALA A 125 6.47 9.21 -4.47
N LEU A 126 7.72 8.81 -4.25
CA LEU A 126 8.14 8.00 -3.11
C LEU A 126 8.42 8.90 -1.91
N LEU A 127 8.06 8.37 -0.74
CA LEU A 127 8.58 8.88 0.52
C LEU A 127 10.07 8.57 0.61
N THR A 128 10.92 9.55 0.30
CA THR A 128 12.38 9.35 0.33
C THR A 128 12.90 9.71 1.72
N ARG A 129 13.24 8.70 2.52
CA ARG A 129 14.01 8.90 3.75
C ARG A 129 15.50 8.84 3.44
N PRO A 130 16.35 9.66 4.09
CA PRO A 130 17.78 9.50 3.97
C PRO A 130 18.18 8.09 4.43
N TYR A 131 19.02 7.43 3.64
CA TYR A 131 19.52 6.11 3.99
C TYR A 131 20.34 6.17 5.27
N GLU A 132 19.97 5.32 6.22
CA GLU A 132 20.78 5.02 7.40
C GLU A 132 20.95 3.50 7.48
N ALA A 133 22.20 3.06 7.66
CA ALA A 133 22.56 1.65 7.61
C ALA A 133 21.90 0.87 8.77
N PRO A 134 21.48 -0.39 8.52
CA PRO A 134 21.10 -1.33 9.56
C PRO A 134 22.18 -1.44 10.66
N GLN A 135 21.75 -1.50 11.92
CA GLN A 135 22.61 -1.58 13.10
C GLN A 135 22.45 -2.91 13.84
N GLY A 136 23.56 -3.59 14.11
CA GLY A 136 23.54 -4.88 14.78
C GLY A 136 23.16 -6.04 13.87
N GLU A 137 23.14 -7.25 14.43
CA GLU A 137 22.94 -8.49 13.68
C GLU A 137 21.49 -8.66 13.22
N THR A 138 20.51 -8.32 14.07
CA THR A 138 19.07 -8.43 13.77
C THR A 138 18.67 -7.51 12.62
N GLU A 139 19.01 -6.21 12.69
CA GLU A 139 18.69 -5.27 11.61
C GLU A 139 19.37 -5.70 10.29
N ALA A 140 20.62 -6.19 10.34
CA ALA A 140 21.33 -6.64 9.14
C ALA A 140 20.71 -7.88 8.49
N LEU A 141 20.26 -8.86 9.29
CA LEU A 141 19.52 -10.02 8.80
C LEU A 141 18.18 -9.59 8.19
N LEU A 142 17.42 -8.73 8.89
CA LEU A 142 16.15 -8.21 8.40
C LEU A 142 16.31 -7.47 7.07
N ALA A 143 17.32 -6.60 6.94
CA ALA A 143 17.58 -5.83 5.73
C ALA A 143 17.80 -6.76 4.53
N ARG A 144 18.61 -7.81 4.70
CA ARG A 144 18.84 -8.83 3.66
C ARG A 144 17.56 -9.56 3.28
N LEU A 145 16.79 -10.04 4.26
CA LEU A 145 15.52 -10.73 4.00
C LEU A 145 14.50 -9.83 3.29
N TRP A 146 14.44 -8.56 3.67
CA TRP A 146 13.57 -7.57 3.03
C TRP A 146 14.00 -7.29 1.59
N SER A 147 15.28 -7.05 1.34
CA SER A 147 15.82 -6.90 -0.01
C SER A 147 15.45 -8.07 -0.92
N GLU A 148 15.60 -9.30 -0.44
CA GLU A 148 15.24 -10.51 -1.19
C GLU A 148 13.73 -10.65 -1.45
N LEU A 149 12.90 -10.38 -0.44
CA LEU A 149 11.45 -10.55 -0.54
C LEU A 149 10.78 -9.45 -1.36
N LEU A 150 11.28 -8.22 -1.23
CA LEU A 150 10.71 -7.02 -1.86
C LEU A 150 11.35 -6.73 -3.23
N GLY A 151 12.49 -7.35 -3.53
CA GLY A 151 13.22 -7.13 -4.78
C GLY A 151 13.84 -5.73 -4.85
N VAL A 152 14.29 -5.20 -3.72
CA VAL A 152 14.92 -3.87 -3.61
C VAL A 152 16.41 -4.01 -3.32
N GLU A 153 17.23 -3.17 -3.94
CA GLU A 153 18.69 -3.26 -3.84
C GLU A 153 19.22 -2.98 -2.43
N GLN A 154 18.62 -2.01 -1.75
CA GLN A 154 19.07 -1.53 -0.44
C GLN A 154 17.87 -1.22 0.45
N VAL A 155 17.97 -1.62 1.73
CA VAL A 155 16.99 -1.31 2.78
C VAL A 155 17.72 -0.60 3.92
N GLY A 156 17.28 0.61 4.23
CA GLY A 156 17.70 1.40 5.38
C GLY A 156 16.91 1.06 6.64
N ARG A 157 17.46 1.38 7.80
CA ARG A 157 16.84 1.04 9.09
C ARG A 157 15.50 1.72 9.36
N HIS A 158 15.27 2.87 8.72
CA HIS A 158 14.02 3.64 8.82
C HIS A 158 13.06 3.35 7.66
N ASP A 159 13.39 2.42 6.77
CA ASP A 159 12.49 2.01 5.71
C ASP A 159 11.33 1.22 6.29
N ASN A 160 10.17 1.41 5.69
CA ASN A 160 8.94 0.76 6.10
C ASN A 160 8.61 -0.38 5.12
N PHE A 161 8.32 -1.55 5.67
CA PHE A 161 8.08 -2.77 4.89
C PHE A 161 7.02 -2.58 3.81
N PHE A 162 5.91 -1.94 4.16
CA PHE A 162 4.77 -1.74 3.28
C PHE A 162 4.98 -0.60 2.28
N GLU A 163 5.75 0.42 2.65
CA GLU A 163 6.15 1.50 1.74
C GLU A 163 7.05 0.97 0.61
N LEU A 164 7.89 -0.02 0.91
CA LEU A 164 8.73 -0.72 -0.07
C LEU A 164 7.97 -1.77 -0.91
N GLY A 165 6.64 -1.89 -0.77
CA GLY A 165 5.81 -2.84 -1.52
C GLY A 165 5.52 -4.15 -0.77
N GLY A 166 5.88 -4.24 0.51
CA GLY A 166 5.52 -5.35 1.38
C GLY A 166 4.01 -5.47 1.57
N HIS A 167 3.54 -6.68 1.81
CA HIS A 167 2.14 -6.98 2.10
C HIS A 167 2.01 -8.23 2.96
N SER A 168 0.80 -8.57 3.41
CA SER A 168 0.57 -9.62 4.41
C SER A 168 1.17 -10.99 4.03
N LEU A 169 1.14 -11.38 2.76
CA LEU A 169 1.75 -12.63 2.32
C LEU A 169 3.28 -12.59 2.44
N LEU A 170 3.91 -11.49 2.04
CA LEU A 170 5.36 -11.30 2.21
C LEU A 170 5.73 -11.19 3.70
N ALA A 171 4.87 -10.60 4.53
CA ALA A 171 5.05 -10.58 5.98
C ALA A 171 5.01 -11.99 6.58
N VAL A 172 4.05 -12.83 6.16
CA VAL A 172 4.00 -14.24 6.56
C VAL A 172 5.27 -14.98 6.08
N SER A 173 5.72 -14.74 4.85
CA SER A 173 6.99 -15.32 4.36
C SER A 173 8.20 -14.84 5.17
N LEU A 174 8.27 -13.56 5.52
CA LEU A 174 9.33 -12.98 6.35
C LEU A 174 9.38 -13.65 7.72
N THR A 175 8.25 -13.73 8.42
CA THR A 175 8.19 -14.36 9.75
C THR A 175 8.57 -15.85 9.71
N ALA A 176 8.18 -16.57 8.65
CA ALA A 176 8.60 -17.96 8.46
C ALA A 176 10.11 -18.09 8.26
N ARG A 177 10.75 -17.19 7.51
CA ARG A 177 12.21 -17.17 7.33
C ARG A 177 12.95 -16.80 8.61
N LEU A 178 12.47 -15.81 9.36
CA LEU A 178 13.06 -15.42 10.65
C LEU A 178 13.05 -16.58 11.66
N ARG A 179 11.97 -17.34 11.72
CA ARG A 179 11.89 -18.54 12.57
C ARG A 179 12.89 -19.63 12.17
N GLN A 180 13.24 -19.74 10.90
CA GLN A 180 14.30 -20.67 10.44
C GLN A 180 15.69 -20.23 10.94
N GLU A 181 15.88 -18.93 11.17
CA GLU A 181 17.09 -18.35 11.76
C GLU A 181 17.04 -18.32 13.31
N GLY A 182 16.02 -18.92 13.92
CA GLY A 182 15.86 -18.99 15.38
C GLY A 182 15.25 -17.74 16.04
N ILE A 183 14.80 -16.76 15.24
CA ILE A 183 14.22 -15.52 15.74
C ILE A 183 12.70 -15.66 15.86
N GLU A 184 12.18 -15.40 17.07
CA GLU A 184 10.74 -15.29 17.30
C GLU A 184 10.20 -14.05 16.58
N ALA A 185 9.14 -14.27 15.79
CA ALA A 185 8.62 -13.27 14.87
C ALA A 185 7.10 -13.35 14.79
N ASP A 186 6.45 -12.19 14.93
CA ASP A 186 5.00 -12.05 14.82
C ASP A 186 4.66 -11.08 13.67
N VAL A 187 3.78 -11.53 12.79
CA VAL A 187 3.24 -10.71 11.70
C VAL A 187 2.56 -9.47 12.28
N ARG A 188 1.85 -9.60 13.40
CA ARG A 188 1.17 -8.48 14.05
C ARG A 188 2.17 -7.40 14.48
N ALA A 189 3.30 -7.79 15.05
CA ALA A 189 4.35 -6.85 15.44
C ALA A 189 4.89 -6.06 14.25
N LEU A 190 4.99 -6.68 13.06
CA LEU A 190 5.39 -5.96 11.84
C LEU A 190 4.35 -4.91 11.42
N PHE A 191 3.06 -5.16 11.62
CA PHE A 191 2.03 -4.15 11.36
C PHE A 191 2.05 -3.01 12.39
N GLU A 192 2.40 -3.30 13.64
CA GLU A 192 2.48 -2.30 14.71
C GLU A 192 3.76 -1.45 14.62
N GLN A 193 4.89 -2.05 14.25
CA GLN A 193 6.17 -1.38 14.01
C GLN A 193 6.72 -1.72 12.62
N PRO A 194 6.23 -1.06 11.57
CA PRO A 194 6.52 -1.43 10.19
C PRO A 194 7.89 -0.98 9.69
N THR A 195 8.66 -0.23 10.49
CA THR A 195 10.04 0.15 10.15
C THR A 195 11.02 -0.96 10.49
N LEU A 196 12.09 -1.13 9.70
CA LEU A 196 13.09 -2.16 9.95
C LEU A 196 13.64 -2.13 11.39
N ALA A 197 14.07 -0.96 11.88
CA ALA A 197 14.57 -0.80 13.25
C ALA A 197 13.49 -1.06 14.32
N GLY A 198 12.27 -0.55 14.09
CA GLY A 198 11.15 -0.76 15.02
C GLY A 198 10.75 -2.23 15.14
N TYR A 199 10.74 -2.96 14.03
CA TYR A 199 10.45 -4.40 14.03
C TYR A 199 11.58 -5.20 14.67
N ALA A 200 12.85 -4.86 14.37
CA ALA A 200 14.03 -5.47 14.98
C ALA A 200 13.98 -5.37 16.52
N ALA A 201 13.66 -4.18 17.04
CA ALA A 201 13.56 -3.94 18.47
C ALA A 201 12.46 -4.79 19.15
N ILE A 202 11.35 -5.10 18.47
CA ILE A 202 10.35 -6.02 19.01
C ILE A 202 10.87 -7.45 19.00
N THR A 203 11.45 -7.91 17.89
CA THR A 203 11.92 -9.29 17.76
C THR A 203 13.01 -9.63 18.77
N GLU A 204 13.91 -8.69 19.08
CA GLU A 204 14.96 -8.87 20.10
C GLU A 204 14.38 -8.99 21.51
N ASN A 205 13.31 -8.25 21.82
CA ASN A 205 12.66 -8.32 23.14
C ASN A 205 11.90 -9.65 23.35
N MET A 206 11.52 -10.33 22.27
CA MET A 206 10.83 -11.63 22.34
C MET A 206 11.78 -12.80 22.65
N GLU A 207 13.10 -12.65 22.45
CA GLU A 207 14.10 -13.67 22.79
C GLU A 207 14.26 -13.90 24.31
N ILE A 208 13.72 -13.03 25.17
CA ILE A 208 13.98 -13.07 26.62
C ILE A 208 13.07 -14.07 27.38
N THR A 209 12.06 -14.68 26.74
CA THR A 209 11.17 -15.63 27.44
C THR A 209 11.62 -17.08 27.24
N LEU A 210 12.64 -17.49 28.00
CA LEU A 210 12.96 -18.91 28.24
C LEU A 210 12.35 -19.38 29.58
#